data_AF-A0A5B1QPE7-F1
#
_entry.id   AF-A0A5B1QPE7-F1
#
_cell.length_a   1.000
_cell.length_b   1.000
_cell.length_c   1.000
_cell.angle_alpha   90.00
_cell.angle_beta   90.00
_cell.angle_gamma   90.00
#
_symmetry.space_group_name_H-M   'P 1'
#
loop_
_entity.id
_entity.type
_entity.pdbx_description
1 polymer ?
#
loop_
_entity_poly.entity_id
_entity_poly.type
_entity_poly.pdbx_seq_one_letter_code
_entity_poly.pdbx_strand_id
1 'polypeptide(L)'
;MQVGLTVDSLCTWRMLMINNIAQLPADVNYDHMVLPSRAQLDQEIHEAKLARNQGRISPLQYCEVLAKCLLVGRVRIDRAKQGLRKSIRGEDTRELRKRDFDLTDADLDKSQEQTRRRVEMKIENWRRSEQGILRRTVTRGL
;
A
#
# COMPACT_ATOMS: atom_id res chain seq x y z
N MET A 1 11.49 -36.06 -26.45
CA MET A 1 12.32 -34.84 -26.42
C MET A 1 11.67 -33.86 -25.46
N GLN A 2 12.19 -33.77 -24.23
CA GLN A 2 11.72 -32.83 -23.22
C GLN A 2 12.41 -31.48 -23.45
N VAL A 3 11.62 -30.44 -23.73
CA VAL A 3 12.12 -29.06 -23.79
C VAL A 3 12.10 -28.52 -22.36
N GLY A 4 13.27 -28.50 -21.74
CA GLY A 4 13.47 -27.86 -20.43
C GLY A 4 13.45 -26.35 -20.61
N LEU A 5 12.36 -25.71 -20.19
CA LEU A 5 12.31 -24.26 -19.99
C LEU A 5 13.14 -23.95 -18.74
N THR A 6 14.33 -23.41 -18.94
CA THR A 6 15.22 -22.98 -17.86
C THR A 6 14.62 -21.80 -17.10
N VAL A 7 14.75 -21.85 -15.78
CA VAL A 7 14.29 -20.84 -14.81
C VAL A 7 14.86 -19.43 -15.09
N ASP A 8 15.92 -19.36 -15.90
CA ASP A 8 16.61 -18.13 -16.30
C ASP A 8 15.77 -17.19 -17.16
N SER A 9 14.83 -17.71 -17.96
CA SER A 9 14.00 -16.90 -18.86
C SER A 9 12.99 -16.02 -18.12
N LEU A 10 12.56 -16.40 -16.92
CA LEU A 10 11.61 -15.62 -16.11
C LEU A 10 12.31 -14.54 -15.30
N CYS A 11 13.58 -14.76 -14.91
CA CYS A 11 14.38 -13.77 -14.23
C CYS A 11 14.71 -12.56 -15.10
N THR A 12 14.98 -12.73 -16.40
CA THR A 12 15.44 -11.63 -17.27
C THR A 12 14.34 -10.59 -17.54
N TRP A 13 13.10 -11.02 -17.75
CA TRP A 13 11.96 -10.11 -17.95
C TRP A 13 11.56 -9.39 -16.65
N ARG A 14 11.71 -10.06 -15.49
CA ARG A 14 11.49 -9.45 -14.17
C ARG A 14 12.58 -8.42 -13.83
N MET A 15 13.80 -8.62 -14.33
CA MET A 15 14.96 -7.73 -14.09
C MET A 15 14.88 -6.40 -14.86
N LEU A 16 14.33 -6.41 -16.08
CA LEU A 16 14.20 -5.20 -16.92
C LEU A 16 13.21 -4.18 -16.38
N MET A 17 12.14 -4.62 -15.69
CA MET A 17 11.15 -3.72 -15.09
C MET A 17 11.66 -2.99 -13.84
N ILE A 18 12.61 -3.59 -13.10
CA ILE A 18 13.06 -3.10 -11.78
C ILE A 18 14.18 -2.06 -11.91
N ASN A 19 15.09 -2.20 -12.88
CA ASN A 19 16.19 -1.26 -13.07
C ASN A 19 15.72 0.16 -13.50
N ASN A 20 14.54 0.27 -14.13
CA ASN A 20 13.95 1.55 -14.51
C ASN A 20 13.35 2.33 -13.32
N ILE A 21 13.15 1.69 -12.17
CA ILE A 21 12.52 2.31 -11.00
C ILE A 21 13.50 3.24 -10.25
N ALA A 22 14.80 2.96 -10.35
CA ALA A 22 15.86 3.69 -9.64
C ALA A 22 16.12 5.12 -10.14
N GLN A 23 15.53 5.54 -11.26
CA GLN A 23 15.73 6.86 -11.88
C GLN A 23 14.46 7.71 -11.97
N LEU A 24 13.39 7.34 -11.28
CA LEU A 24 12.08 7.99 -11.44
C LEU A 24 12.07 9.41 -10.81
N PRO A 25 11.84 10.49 -11.60
CA PRO A 25 11.75 11.85 -11.07
C PRO A 25 10.61 12.04 -10.07
N ALA A 26 10.65 13.15 -9.32
CA ALA A 26 9.71 13.45 -8.23
C ALA A 26 8.22 13.56 -8.69
N ASP A 27 7.99 13.71 -10.00
CA ASP A 27 6.68 13.93 -10.61
C ASP A 27 6.28 12.78 -11.56
N VAL A 28 6.70 11.56 -11.24
CA VAL A 28 6.38 10.38 -12.05
C VAL A 28 4.93 9.98 -11.84
N ASN A 29 4.17 9.93 -12.94
CA ASN A 29 2.85 9.35 -12.94
C ASN A 29 2.97 7.81 -12.85
N TYR A 30 2.61 7.26 -11.71
CA TYR A 30 2.62 5.81 -11.49
C TYR A 30 1.40 5.11 -12.07
N ASP A 31 0.43 5.80 -12.66
CA ASP A 31 -0.84 5.24 -13.17
C ASP A 31 -0.66 4.12 -14.20
N HIS A 32 0.50 3.97 -14.83
CA HIS A 32 0.74 2.89 -15.81
C HIS A 32 1.64 1.77 -15.29
N MET A 33 2.28 1.95 -14.12
CA MET A 33 3.20 0.96 -13.58
C MET A 33 2.46 -0.17 -12.87
N VAL A 34 2.80 -1.42 -13.19
CA VAL A 34 2.39 -2.59 -12.41
C VAL A 34 3.50 -2.87 -11.40
N LEU A 35 3.21 -2.63 -10.13
CA LEU A 35 4.16 -2.83 -9.05
C LEU A 35 3.91 -4.20 -8.41
N PRO A 36 4.96 -4.94 -8.00
CA PRO A 36 4.82 -6.16 -7.22
C PRO A 36 3.95 -5.91 -5.98
N SER A 37 3.10 -6.88 -5.61
CA SER A 37 2.26 -6.79 -4.43
C SER A 37 3.12 -6.78 -3.15
N ARG A 38 2.56 -6.28 -2.04
CA ARG A 38 3.30 -6.29 -0.76
C ARG A 38 3.67 -7.71 -0.35
N ALA A 39 2.75 -8.65 -0.53
CA ALA A 39 2.98 -10.06 -0.24
C ALA A 39 4.11 -10.65 -1.10
N GLN A 40 4.24 -10.23 -2.36
CA GLN A 40 5.34 -10.65 -3.23
C GLN A 40 6.69 -10.12 -2.72
N LEU A 41 6.75 -8.87 -2.25
CA LEU A 41 7.98 -8.31 -1.65
C LEU A 41 8.35 -9.02 -0.35
N ASP A 42 7.36 -9.28 0.52
CA ASP A 42 7.58 -9.98 1.78
C ASP A 42 8.08 -11.43 1.52
N GLN A 43 7.53 -12.09 0.50
CA GLN A 43 7.98 -13.40 0.06
C GLN A 43 9.43 -13.38 -0.46
N GLU A 44 9.80 -12.40 -1.30
CA GLU A 44 11.17 -12.27 -1.82
C GLU A 44 12.19 -12.03 -0.70
N ILE A 45 11.85 -11.18 0.28
CA ILE A 45 12.70 -10.96 1.46
C ILE A 45 12.84 -12.25 2.27
N HIS A 46 11.75 -13.00 2.43
CA HIS A 46 11.75 -14.26 3.18
C HIS A 46 12.63 -15.31 2.51
N GLU A 47 12.48 -15.51 1.20
CA GLU A 47 13.28 -16.45 0.41
C GLU A 47 14.76 -16.08 0.42
N ALA A 48 15.09 -14.79 0.28
CA ALA A 48 16.47 -14.32 0.35
C ALA A 48 17.07 -14.58 1.74
N LYS A 49 16.29 -14.38 2.81
CA LYS A 49 16.72 -14.69 4.18
C LYS A 49 17.00 -16.18 4.36
N LEU A 50 16.14 -17.05 3.83
CA LEU A 50 16.36 -18.50 3.86
C LEU A 50 17.62 -18.90 3.09
N ALA A 51 17.80 -18.37 1.87
CA ALA A 51 18.97 -18.65 1.05
C ALA A 51 20.27 -18.19 1.75
N ARG A 52 20.25 -17.05 2.44
CA ARG A 52 21.39 -16.59 3.25
C ARG A 52 21.68 -17.54 4.41
N ASN A 53 20.64 -17.96 5.15
CA ASN A 53 20.80 -18.89 6.27
C ASN A 53 21.34 -20.25 5.83
N GLN A 54 21.05 -20.66 4.60
CA GLN A 54 21.55 -21.89 3.99
C GLN A 54 22.94 -21.71 3.33
N GLY A 55 23.54 -20.52 3.41
CA GLY A 55 24.84 -20.22 2.78
C GLY A 55 24.82 -20.21 1.25
N ARG A 56 23.64 -20.15 0.63
CA ARG A 56 23.48 -20.17 -0.84
C ARG A 56 23.78 -18.82 -1.50
N ILE A 57 23.67 -17.73 -0.74
CA ILE A 57 23.95 -16.37 -1.22
C ILE A 57 24.90 -15.64 -0.25
N SER A 58 25.72 -14.76 -0.80
CA SER A 58 26.64 -13.95 -0.01
C SER A 58 25.89 -12.84 0.77
N PRO A 59 26.48 -12.30 1.85
CA PRO A 59 25.91 -11.15 2.55
C PRO A 59 25.67 -9.93 1.66
N LEU A 60 26.50 -9.74 0.62
CA LEU A 60 26.36 -8.62 -0.31
C LEU A 60 25.14 -8.81 -1.23
N GLN A 61 24.97 -10.01 -1.81
CA GLN A 61 23.77 -10.39 -2.56
C GLN A 61 22.51 -10.29 -1.68
N TYR A 62 22.68 -10.69 -0.41
CA TYR A 62 21.90 -10.30 0.76
C TYR A 62 21.25 -8.92 0.65
N CYS A 63 22.14 -7.95 0.84
CA CYS A 63 21.83 -6.54 0.90
C CYS A 63 21.27 -5.99 -0.42
N GLU A 64 21.73 -6.49 -1.56
CA GLU A 64 21.19 -6.09 -2.87
C GLU A 64 19.70 -6.43 -3.02
N VAL A 65 19.29 -7.63 -2.60
CA VAL A 65 17.87 -8.02 -2.65
C VAL A 65 17.04 -7.13 -1.72
N LEU A 66 17.54 -6.87 -0.50
CA LEU A 66 16.86 -5.98 0.43
C LEU A 66 16.73 -4.55 -0.12
N ALA A 67 17.81 -4.00 -0.68
CA ALA A 67 17.81 -2.66 -1.25
C ALA A 67 16.80 -2.54 -2.40
N LYS A 68 16.71 -3.56 -3.26
CA LYS A 68 15.71 -3.63 -4.34
C LYS A 68 14.28 -3.65 -3.78
N CYS A 69 14.00 -4.50 -2.79
CA CYS A 69 12.67 -4.58 -2.17
C CYS A 69 12.27 -3.25 -1.51
N LEU A 70 13.21 -2.59 -0.84
CA LEU A 70 12.99 -1.27 -0.22
C LEU A 70 12.71 -0.19 -1.27
N LEU A 71 13.41 -0.21 -2.41
CA LEU A 71 13.19 0.74 -3.49
C LEU A 71 11.78 0.59 -4.10
N VAL A 72 11.34 -0.65 -4.34
CA VAL A 72 9.95 -0.91 -4.78
C VAL A 72 8.95 -0.49 -3.72
N GLY A 73 9.23 -0.76 -2.45
CA GLY A 73 8.41 -0.32 -1.31
C GLY A 73 8.23 1.20 -1.27
N ARG A 74 9.31 1.96 -1.51
CA ARG A 74 9.27 3.42 -1.61
C ARG A 74 8.34 3.87 -2.74
N VAL A 75 8.48 3.28 -3.93
CA VAL A 75 7.63 3.65 -5.08
C VAL A 75 6.16 3.37 -4.84
N ARG A 76 5.84 2.27 -4.15
CA ARG A 76 4.46 1.97 -3.72
C ARG A 76 3.92 3.04 -2.76
N ILE A 77 4.73 3.49 -1.80
CA ILE A 77 4.34 4.57 -0.88
C ILE A 77 4.10 5.87 -1.66
N ASP A 78 4.95 6.21 -2.63
CA ASP A 78 4.79 7.43 -3.41
C ASP A 78 3.55 7.39 -4.31
N ARG A 79 3.22 6.22 -4.89
CA ARG A 79 1.93 5.99 -5.57
C ARG A 79 0.74 6.17 -4.62
N ALA A 80 0.79 5.57 -3.43
CA ALA A 80 -0.28 5.71 -2.44
C ALA A 80 -0.48 7.17 -2.02
N LYS A 81 0.60 7.96 -1.90
CA LYS A 81 0.51 9.42 -1.66
C LYS A 81 -0.18 10.15 -2.81
N GLN A 82 0.11 9.80 -4.07
CA GLN A 82 -0.57 10.39 -5.23
C GLN A 82 -2.06 10.04 -5.23
N GLY A 83 -2.40 8.77 -4.99
CA GLY A 83 -3.78 8.31 -4.87
C GLY A 83 -4.53 9.04 -3.74
N LEU A 84 -3.87 9.25 -2.59
CA LEU A 84 -4.44 10.03 -1.50
C LEU A 84 -4.73 11.48 -1.90
N ARG A 85 -3.81 12.14 -2.62
CA ARG A 85 -4.01 13.51 -3.10
C ARG A 85 -5.20 13.59 -4.08
N LYS A 86 -5.31 12.63 -5.01
CA LYS A 86 -6.46 12.51 -5.93
C LYS A 86 -7.77 12.32 -5.16
N SER A 87 -7.75 11.48 -4.12
CA SER A 87 -8.91 11.24 -3.24
C SER A 87 -9.37 12.50 -2.50
N ILE A 88 -8.43 13.29 -1.97
CA ILE A 88 -8.74 14.58 -1.33
C ILE A 88 -9.40 15.55 -2.31
N ARG A 89 -9.03 15.51 -3.60
CA ARG A 89 -9.63 16.33 -4.67
C ARG A 89 -10.96 15.79 -5.20
N GLY A 90 -11.38 14.60 -4.77
CA GLY A 90 -12.58 13.93 -5.29
C GLY A 90 -12.42 13.35 -6.69
N GLU A 91 -11.18 13.19 -7.16
CA GLU A 91 -10.85 12.61 -8.47
C GLU A 91 -10.71 11.07 -8.42
N ASP A 92 -10.94 10.45 -7.26
CA ASP A 92 -10.70 9.03 -7.06
C ASP A 92 -11.92 8.16 -7.36
N THR A 93 -11.68 7.09 -8.12
CA THR A 93 -12.66 6.02 -8.30
C THR A 93 -12.34 4.85 -7.37
N ARG A 94 -13.34 3.98 -7.15
CA ARG A 94 -13.17 2.75 -6.34
C ARG A 94 -11.96 1.93 -6.81
N GLU A 95 -11.84 1.76 -8.13
CA GLU A 95 -10.77 0.98 -8.76
C GLU A 95 -9.39 1.65 -8.67
N LEU A 96 -9.33 2.98 -8.80
CA LEU A 96 -8.09 3.72 -8.56
C LEU A 96 -7.63 3.58 -7.11
N ARG A 97 -8.55 3.66 -6.15
CA ARG A 97 -8.24 3.51 -4.73
C ARG A 97 -7.74 2.10 -4.40
N LYS A 98 -8.34 1.06 -4.97
CA LYS A 98 -7.82 -0.31 -4.83
C LYS A 98 -6.39 -0.42 -5.34
N ARG A 99 -6.14 0.13 -6.52
CA ARG A 99 -4.84 0.03 -7.18
C ARG A 99 -3.74 0.84 -6.50
N ASP A 100 -4.03 2.07 -6.11
CA ASP A 100 -3.03 2.99 -5.54
C ASP A 100 -2.57 2.55 -4.15
N PHE A 101 -3.46 1.88 -3.40
CA PHE A 101 -3.19 1.40 -2.05
C PHE A 101 -2.94 -0.13 -1.98
N ASP A 102 -2.98 -0.83 -3.12
CA ASP A 102 -2.89 -2.31 -3.20
C ASP A 102 -3.89 -3.00 -2.26
N LEU A 103 -5.15 -2.55 -2.30
CA LEU A 103 -6.25 -3.04 -1.47
C LEU A 103 -7.09 -4.04 -2.24
N THR A 104 -7.58 -5.05 -1.51
CA THR A 104 -8.65 -5.92 -2.01
C THR A 104 -10.01 -5.26 -1.82
N ASP A 105 -11.03 -5.77 -2.51
CA ASP A 105 -12.43 -5.36 -2.32
C ASP A 105 -12.86 -5.47 -0.86
N ALA A 106 -12.48 -6.58 -0.21
CA ALA A 106 -12.79 -6.82 1.20
C ALA A 106 -12.11 -5.79 2.12
N ASP A 107 -10.85 -5.43 1.85
CA ASP A 107 -10.14 -4.39 2.62
C ASP A 107 -10.81 -3.03 2.47
N LEU A 108 -11.25 -2.71 1.26
CA LEU A 108 -11.90 -1.45 0.96
C LEU A 108 -13.26 -1.36 1.66
N ASP A 109 -14.08 -2.41 1.57
CA ASP A 109 -15.40 -2.46 2.20
C ASP A 109 -15.27 -2.39 3.73
N LYS A 110 -14.30 -3.12 4.30
CA LYS A 110 -13.98 -3.05 5.73
C LYS A 110 -13.56 -1.64 6.16
N SER A 111 -12.75 -0.97 5.36
CA SER A 111 -12.31 0.41 5.63
C SER A 111 -13.48 1.39 5.60
N GLN A 112 -14.37 1.26 4.62
CA GLN A 112 -15.57 2.09 4.51
C GLN A 112 -16.52 1.87 5.69
N GLU A 113 -16.74 0.61 6.08
CA GLU A 113 -17.58 0.27 7.22
C GLU A 113 -17.01 0.82 8.54
N GLN A 114 -15.69 0.70 8.75
CA GLN A 114 -15.02 1.31 9.90
C GLN A 114 -15.16 2.84 9.92
N THR A 115 -15.04 3.46 8.74
CA THR A 115 -15.20 4.92 8.59
C THR A 115 -16.63 5.34 8.93
N ARG A 116 -17.62 4.64 8.39
CA ARG A 116 -19.04 4.86 8.69
C ARG A 116 -19.32 4.78 10.19
N ARG A 117 -18.90 3.70 10.85
CA ARG A 117 -19.09 3.52 12.31
C ARG A 117 -18.47 4.65 13.12
N ARG A 118 -17.28 5.11 12.75
CA ARG A 118 -16.61 6.23 13.43
C ARG A 118 -17.37 7.54 13.25
N VAL A 119 -17.89 7.79 12.05
CA VAL A 119 -18.70 8.99 11.77
C VAL A 119 -20.00 8.95 12.56
N GLU A 120 -20.74 7.84 12.50
CA GLU A 120 -21.99 7.65 13.26
C GLU A 120 -21.77 7.85 14.77
N MET A 121 -20.70 7.26 15.32
CA MET A 121 -20.34 7.44 16.72
C MET A 121 -20.02 8.91 17.07
N LYS A 122 -19.30 9.63 16.19
CA LYS A 122 -19.01 11.06 16.41
C LYS A 122 -20.27 11.90 16.36
N ILE A 123 -21.18 11.65 15.43
CA ILE A 123 -22.46 12.35 15.31
C ILE A 123 -23.30 12.12 16.56
N GLU A 124 -23.43 10.88 17.02
CA GLU A 124 -24.21 10.56 18.22
C GLU A 124 -23.59 11.17 19.48
N ASN A 125 -22.26 11.13 19.62
CA ASN A 125 -21.57 11.78 20.74
C ASN A 125 -21.76 13.30 20.73
N TRP A 126 -21.71 13.91 19.55
CA TRP A 126 -21.98 15.34 19.39
C TRP A 126 -23.42 15.67 19.80
N ARG A 127 -24.41 14.90 19.32
CA ARG A 127 -25.82 15.03 19.70
C ARG A 127 -26.05 14.92 21.21
N ARG A 128 -25.40 13.95 21.87
CA ARG A 128 -25.45 13.79 23.34
C ARG A 128 -24.80 14.97 24.07
N SER A 129 -23.69 15.46 23.55
CA SER A 129 -22.99 16.64 24.11
C SER A 129 -23.90 17.87 24.05
N GLU A 130 -24.52 18.14 22.91
CA GLU A 130 -25.47 19.25 22.75
C GLU A 130 -26.66 19.13 23.69
N GLN A 131 -27.28 17.95 23.78
CA GLN A 131 -28.37 17.71 24.73
C GLN A 131 -27.94 17.94 26.19
N GLY A 132 -26.70 17.56 26.53
CA GLY A 132 -26.13 17.81 27.85
C GLY A 132 -25.94 19.30 28.13
N ILE A 133 -25.45 20.07 27.15
CA ILE A 133 -25.35 21.53 27.25
C ILE A 133 -26.73 22.14 27.44
N LEU A 134 -27.69 21.79 26.58
CA LEU A 134 -29.05 22.34 26.60
C LEU A 134 -29.75 22.06 27.93
N ARG A 135 -29.64 20.84 28.45
CA ARG A 135 -30.15 20.47 29.78
C ARG A 135 -29.49 21.27 30.90
N ARG A 136 -28.16 21.43 30.87
CA ARG A 136 -27.43 22.22 31.87
C ARG A 136 -27.85 23.68 31.85
N THR A 137 -28.02 24.27 30.67
CA THR A 137 -28.50 25.63 30.47
C THR A 137 -29.91 25.81 31.07
N VAL A 138 -30.84 24.88 30.77
CA VAL A 138 -32.19 24.89 31.35
C VAL A 138 -32.15 24.75 32.88
N THR A 139 -31.34 23.85 33.42
CA THR A 139 -31.27 23.64 34.89
C THR A 139 -30.55 24.74 35.66
N ARG A 140 -29.69 25.53 35.00
CA ARG A 140 -28.95 26.63 35.65
C ARG A 140 -29.67 27.98 35.56
N GLY A 141 -30.82 28.04 34.89
CA GLY A 141 -31.63 29.24 34.79
C GLY A 141 -30.96 30.31 33.93
N LEU A 142 -31.28 30.28 32.64
CA LEU A 142 -31.32 31.48 31.79
C LEU A 142 -32.78 31.89 31.62
#